data_AF-A0A8C0APQ0-F1
#
_entry.id   AF-A0A8C0APQ0-F1
#
_cell.length_a   1.000
_cell.length_b   1.000
_cell.length_c   1.000
_cell.angle_alpha   90.00
_cell.angle_beta   90.00
_cell.angle_gamma   90.00
#
_symmetry.space_group_name_H-M   'P 1'
#
loop_
_entity.id
_entity.type
_entity.pdbx_description
1 polymer ?
#
loop_
_entity_poly.entity_id
_entity_poly.type
_entity_poly.pdbx_seq_one_letter_code
_entity_poly.pdbx_strand_id
1 'polypeptide(L)'
;MGTGGLARWSRSVGPSAAWHPCTHVPVLQSQQGVAPVAPDPSLWQLQLIESLSRKLAVLREAQRGLQEDISANGALGEDVAARLQALCTPGEFDKYRLFVGDLDKVVNLLLSLSGRLARVETALGSLGPHSRPQVALREKQRLLVAQLEDAKELKEHVGRREEAVGAMVARYLPAEHLQDYQHFVKMKSALIAEQRELEEKIKLGQEQLRCLRESLGQVPKGC
;
A
#
# COMPACT_ATOMS: atom_id res chain seq x y z
N MET A 1 39.11 21.67 36.79
CA MET A 1 39.08 20.33 37.42
C MET A 1 39.38 19.35 36.28
N GLY A 2 40.62 18.94 35.99
CA GLY A 2 41.55 18.19 36.86
C GLY A 2 40.89 16.85 37.19
N THR A 3 41.38 15.65 36.88
CA THR A 3 42.72 15.09 36.65
C THR A 3 42.53 13.64 36.20
N GLY A 4 43.41 13.07 35.36
CA GLY A 4 44.18 11.85 35.68
C GLY A 4 43.43 10.51 35.52
N GLY A 5 44.03 9.39 35.11
CA GLY A 5 45.41 9.09 34.81
C GLY A 5 45.53 7.61 34.36
N LEU A 6 46.61 7.32 33.64
CA LEU A 6 47.07 5.98 33.30
C LEU A 6 47.49 5.19 34.56
N ALA A 7 47.24 3.88 34.55
CA ALA A 7 48.05 2.87 35.27
C ALA A 7 47.96 1.56 34.49
N ARG A 8 48.95 1.18 33.65
CA ARG A 8 50.23 0.54 34.00
C ARG A 8 50.06 -0.62 35.00
N TRP A 9 50.01 -1.84 34.47
CA TRP A 9 50.45 -3.07 35.13
C TRP A 9 51.56 -3.65 34.25
N SER A 10 52.81 -3.23 34.48
CA SER A 10 53.86 -3.93 35.24
C SER A 10 54.12 -5.36 34.78
N ARG A 11 55.29 -5.52 34.16
CA ARG A 11 55.99 -6.79 33.93
C ARG A 11 56.38 -7.40 35.26
N SER A 12 56.23 -8.72 35.36
CA SER A 12 56.97 -9.55 36.30
C SER A 12 57.71 -10.63 35.51
N VAL A 13 59.00 -10.72 35.77
CA VAL A 13 59.99 -11.62 35.15
C VAL A 13 60.17 -12.84 36.07
N GLY A 14 60.34 -14.04 35.53
CA GLY A 14 60.97 -15.15 36.26
C GLY A 14 60.79 -16.54 35.63
N PRO A 15 61.74 -17.48 35.77
CA PRO A 15 62.23 -18.27 34.64
C PRO A 15 62.17 -19.81 34.81
N SER A 16 62.42 -20.50 33.69
CA SER A 16 63.08 -21.81 33.56
C SER A 16 62.39 -23.08 34.08
N ALA A 17 62.00 -23.96 33.16
CA ALA A 17 62.14 -25.40 33.33
C ALA A 17 62.16 -26.09 31.96
N ALA A 18 63.29 -26.73 31.67
CA ALA A 18 63.56 -27.54 30.49
C ALA A 18 62.75 -28.84 30.49
N TRP A 19 62.21 -29.25 29.33
CA TRP A 19 61.83 -30.63 29.08
C TRP A 19 62.20 -31.02 27.64
N HIS A 20 62.88 -32.15 27.53
CA HIS A 20 63.42 -32.78 26.32
C HIS A 20 62.32 -33.35 25.39
N PRO A 21 62.64 -33.65 24.12
CA PRO A 21 61.67 -33.99 23.10
C PRO A 21 61.33 -35.49 23.12
N CYS A 22 60.05 -35.81 23.27
CA CYS A 22 59.53 -37.16 23.04
C CYS A 22 58.36 -37.11 22.06
N THR A 23 58.70 -37.48 20.82
CA THR A 23 57.89 -38.24 19.85
C THR A 23 56.49 -38.66 20.31
N HIS A 24 55.47 -37.99 19.78
CA HIS A 24 54.31 -38.64 19.16
C HIS A 24 53.50 -37.56 18.43
N VAL A 25 53.56 -37.54 17.10
CA VAL A 25 52.58 -36.79 16.31
C VAL A 25 51.34 -37.67 16.24
N PRO A 26 50.20 -37.32 16.86
CA PRO A 26 48.96 -38.00 16.53
C PRO A 26 48.57 -37.53 15.13
N VAL A 27 48.44 -38.47 14.21
CA VAL A 27 47.73 -38.25 12.95
C VAL A 27 46.34 -37.73 13.33
N LEU A 28 46.09 -36.44 13.09
CA LEU A 28 44.74 -35.91 13.09
C LEU A 28 44.00 -36.64 11.98
N GLN A 29 43.15 -37.59 12.38
CA GLN A 29 42.11 -38.09 11.50
C GLN A 29 41.34 -36.88 10.98
N SER A 30 41.31 -36.78 9.65
CA SER A 30 40.51 -35.84 8.88
C SER A 30 39.07 -35.85 9.41
N GLN A 31 38.75 -34.91 10.31
CA GLN A 31 37.36 -34.50 10.49
C GLN A 31 36.97 -33.84 9.18
N GLN A 32 36.17 -34.56 8.39
CA GLN A 32 35.42 -33.99 7.28
C GLN A 32 34.59 -32.85 7.87
N GLY A 33 35.06 -31.62 7.68
CA GLY A 33 34.26 -30.44 7.92
C GLY A 33 33.03 -30.56 7.04
N VAL A 34 31.86 -30.74 7.65
CA VAL A 34 30.60 -30.49 6.98
C VAL A 34 30.63 -29.01 6.64
N ALA A 35 30.92 -28.69 5.38
CA ALA A 35 30.82 -27.33 4.88
C ALA A 35 29.42 -26.81 5.23
N PRO A 36 29.27 -25.55 5.68
CA PRO A 36 27.94 -24.99 5.91
C PRO A 36 27.15 -25.12 4.60
N VAL A 37 26.11 -25.96 4.63
CA VAL A 37 25.19 -26.12 3.50
C VAL A 37 24.59 -24.74 3.28
N ALA A 38 24.96 -24.10 2.18
CA ALA A 38 24.35 -22.83 1.78
C ALA A 38 22.84 -23.05 1.71
N PRO A 39 22.01 -22.15 2.28
CA PRO A 39 20.57 -22.34 2.31
C PRO A 39 20.06 -22.55 0.87
N ASP A 40 19.36 -23.67 0.68
CA ASP A 40 18.82 -24.06 -0.63
C ASP A 40 17.93 -22.93 -1.17
N PRO A 41 18.24 -22.40 -2.38
CA PRO A 41 17.46 -21.33 -2.96
C PRO A 41 15.96 -21.63 -3.09
N SER A 42 15.60 -22.89 -3.20
CA SER A 42 14.20 -23.32 -3.28
C SER A 42 13.46 -23.16 -1.94
N LEU A 43 14.14 -23.34 -0.81
CA LEU A 43 13.53 -23.28 0.53
C LEU A 43 13.12 -21.86 0.91
N TRP A 44 13.95 -20.85 0.60
CA TRP A 44 13.57 -19.46 0.84
C TRP A 44 12.43 -19.00 -0.09
N GLN A 45 12.40 -19.48 -1.34
CA GLN A 45 11.32 -19.17 -2.28
C GLN A 45 9.98 -19.73 -1.78
N LEU A 46 9.99 -20.96 -1.26
CA LEU A 46 8.81 -21.59 -0.65
C LEU A 46 8.31 -20.81 0.57
N GLN A 47 9.21 -20.42 1.48
CA GLN A 47 8.85 -19.60 2.64
C GLN A 47 8.27 -18.23 2.24
N LEU A 48 8.81 -17.63 1.18
CA LEU A 48 8.29 -16.37 0.65
C LEU A 48 6.90 -16.53 0.05
N ILE A 49 6.65 -17.61 -0.71
CA ILE A 49 5.32 -17.96 -1.23
C ILE A 49 4.32 -18.13 -0.09
N GLU A 50 4.69 -18.85 0.98
CA GLU A 50 3.81 -19.06 2.13
C GLU A 50 3.48 -17.72 2.82
N SER A 51 4.51 -16.90 3.08
CA SER A 51 4.34 -15.58 3.69
C SER A 51 3.45 -14.65 2.86
N LEU A 52 3.67 -14.59 1.55
CA LEU A 52 2.85 -13.79 0.63
C LEU A 52 1.41 -14.33 0.53
N SER A 53 1.24 -15.65 0.51
CA SER A 53 -0.09 -16.28 0.50
C SER A 53 -0.88 -15.92 1.75
N ARG A 54 -0.23 -15.97 2.93
CA ARG A 54 -0.84 -15.54 4.20
C ARG A 54 -1.19 -14.06 4.18
N LYS A 55 -0.29 -13.20 3.71
CA LYS A 55 -0.57 -11.75 3.58
C LYS A 55 -1.75 -11.49 2.65
N LEU A 56 -1.85 -12.18 1.51
CA LEU A 56 -2.98 -12.08 0.60
C LEU A 56 -4.30 -12.53 1.25
N ALA A 57 -4.27 -13.58 2.09
CA ALA A 57 -5.46 -14.00 2.83
C ALA A 57 -5.95 -12.89 3.77
N VAL A 58 -5.04 -12.24 4.50
CA VAL A 58 -5.37 -11.09 5.38
C VAL A 58 -5.95 -9.93 4.58
N LEU A 59 -5.34 -9.57 3.44
CA LEU A 59 -5.86 -8.48 2.60
C LEU A 59 -7.25 -8.78 2.05
N ARG A 60 -7.55 -10.05 1.70
CA ARG A 60 -8.89 -10.46 1.26
C ARG A 60 -9.92 -10.43 2.37
N GLU A 61 -9.53 -10.70 3.61
CA GLU A 61 -10.41 -10.51 4.77
C GLU A 61 -10.72 -9.02 4.97
N ALA A 62 -9.71 -8.17 4.96
CA ALA A 62 -9.90 -6.73 5.00
C ALA A 62 -10.82 -6.23 3.88
N GLN A 63 -10.73 -6.84 2.68
CA GLN A 63 -11.59 -6.48 1.54
C GLN A 63 -13.05 -6.84 1.79
N ARG A 64 -13.32 -7.95 2.48
CA ARG A 64 -14.68 -8.32 2.86
C ARG A 64 -15.26 -7.33 3.87
N GLY A 65 -14.52 -7.05 4.96
CA GLY A 65 -14.95 -6.05 5.95
C GLY A 65 -15.21 -4.69 5.32
N LEU A 66 -14.31 -4.23 4.46
CA LEU A 66 -14.50 -2.97 3.74
C LEU A 66 -15.74 -2.99 2.82
N GLN A 67 -16.07 -4.13 2.22
CA GLN A 67 -17.26 -4.25 1.39
C GLN A 67 -18.56 -4.19 2.21
N GLU A 68 -18.52 -4.69 3.46
CA GLU A 68 -19.60 -4.53 4.43
C GLU A 68 -19.77 -3.05 4.81
N ASP A 69 -18.67 -2.34 5.10
CA ASP A 69 -18.69 -0.90 5.41
C ASP A 69 -19.23 -0.07 4.24
N ILE A 70 -18.83 -0.39 3.00
CA ILE A 70 -19.37 0.24 1.78
C ILE A 70 -20.87 -0.01 1.67
N SER A 71 -21.33 -1.24 1.93
CA SER A 71 -22.74 -1.59 1.87
C SER A 71 -23.55 -0.85 2.94
N ALA A 72 -23.03 -0.78 4.17
CA ALA A 72 -23.67 -0.06 5.28
C ALA A 72 -23.76 1.44 4.99
N ASN A 73 -22.67 2.04 4.48
CA ASN A 73 -22.66 3.44 4.08
C ASN A 73 -23.60 3.72 2.89
N GLY A 74 -23.72 2.75 1.97
CA GLY A 74 -24.70 2.80 0.88
C GLY A 74 -26.14 2.85 1.39
N ALA A 75 -26.49 1.97 2.34
CA ALA A 75 -27.81 1.97 2.98
C ALA A 75 -28.11 3.28 3.71
N LEU A 76 -27.14 3.81 4.47
CA LEU A 76 -27.25 5.13 5.11
C LEU A 76 -27.51 6.24 4.08
N GLY A 77 -26.84 6.18 2.94
CA GLY A 77 -27.03 7.12 1.83
C GLY A 77 -28.45 7.08 1.25
N GLU A 78 -29.02 5.88 1.08
CA GLU A 78 -30.40 5.71 0.62
C GLU A 78 -31.42 6.24 1.65
N ASP A 79 -31.20 6.00 2.94
CA ASP A 79 -32.06 6.53 4.01
C ASP A 79 -32.03 8.06 4.05
N VAL A 80 -30.85 8.66 3.92
CA VAL A 80 -30.68 10.12 3.81
C VAL A 80 -31.37 10.65 2.57
N ALA A 81 -31.21 9.99 1.41
CA ALA A 81 -31.85 10.39 0.17
C ALA A 81 -33.38 10.34 0.28
N ALA A 82 -33.95 9.27 0.87
CA ALA A 82 -35.39 9.13 1.05
C ALA A 82 -35.98 10.25 1.93
N ARG A 83 -35.29 10.61 3.02
CA ARG A 83 -35.70 11.73 3.90
C ARG A 83 -35.66 13.07 3.15
N LEU A 84 -34.58 13.32 2.42
CA LEU A 84 -34.43 14.56 1.64
C LEU A 84 -35.47 14.64 0.53
N GLN A 85 -35.79 13.52 -0.13
CA GLN A 85 -36.83 13.48 -1.15
C GLN A 85 -38.22 13.83 -0.60
N ALA A 86 -38.52 13.46 0.64
CA ALA A 86 -39.79 13.77 1.29
C ALA A 86 -39.89 15.22 1.79
N LEU A 87 -38.76 15.87 2.09
CA LEU A 87 -38.72 17.19 2.75
C LEU A 87 -38.32 18.34 1.82
N CYS A 88 -37.47 18.08 0.82
CA CYS A 88 -36.92 19.11 -0.06
C CYS A 88 -37.80 19.33 -1.29
N THR A 89 -37.63 20.49 -1.94
CA THR A 89 -38.19 20.69 -3.29
C THR A 89 -37.51 19.78 -4.32
N PRO A 90 -38.16 19.43 -5.44
CA PRO A 90 -37.55 18.58 -6.47
C PRO A 90 -36.19 19.10 -6.96
N GLY A 91 -36.07 20.42 -7.17
CA GLY A 91 -34.82 21.03 -7.63
C GLY A 91 -33.70 21.04 -6.58
N GLU A 92 -34.02 21.01 -5.28
CA GLU A 92 -33.03 20.86 -4.21
C GLU A 92 -32.57 19.41 -4.08
N PHE A 93 -33.50 18.47 -4.19
CA PHE A 93 -33.17 17.05 -4.21
C PHE A 93 -32.28 16.68 -5.42
N ASP A 94 -32.55 17.26 -6.59
CA ASP A 94 -31.70 17.10 -7.77
C ASP A 94 -30.28 17.61 -7.53
N LYS A 95 -30.11 18.77 -6.86
CA LYS A 95 -28.78 19.29 -6.49
C LYS A 95 -28.02 18.33 -5.59
N TYR A 96 -28.69 17.74 -4.59
CA TYR A 96 -28.13 16.72 -3.72
C TYR A 96 -27.70 15.48 -4.50
N ARG A 97 -28.58 14.91 -5.33
CA ARG A 97 -28.28 13.73 -6.17
C ARG A 97 -27.09 13.95 -7.07
N LEU A 98 -27.05 15.10 -7.76
CA LEU A 98 -25.94 15.45 -8.63
C LEU A 98 -24.64 15.58 -7.83
N PHE A 99 -24.68 16.22 -6.65
CA PHE A 99 -23.50 16.34 -5.80
C PHE A 99 -22.94 14.97 -5.39
N VAL A 100 -23.79 14.08 -4.85
CA VAL A 100 -23.38 12.74 -4.40
C VAL A 100 -22.80 11.93 -5.56
N GLY A 101 -23.40 12.02 -6.76
CA GLY A 101 -22.89 11.33 -7.94
C GLY A 101 -21.58 11.91 -8.47
N ASP A 102 -21.37 13.23 -8.36
CA ASP A 102 -20.13 13.88 -8.79
C ASP A 102 -18.97 13.61 -7.82
N LEU A 103 -19.26 13.42 -6.53
CA LEU A 103 -18.28 12.99 -5.53
C LEU A 103 -17.64 11.65 -5.90
N ASP A 104 -18.45 10.65 -6.30
CA ASP A 104 -17.95 9.33 -6.72
C ASP A 104 -17.04 9.43 -7.95
N LYS A 105 -17.49 10.19 -8.95
CA LYS A 105 -16.78 10.34 -10.22
C LYS A 105 -15.45 11.05 -10.02
N VAL A 106 -15.41 12.14 -9.27
CA VAL A 106 -14.19 12.94 -9.10
C VAL A 106 -13.13 12.19 -8.29
N VAL A 107 -13.53 11.44 -7.26
CA VAL A 107 -12.60 10.61 -6.47
C VAL A 107 -12.02 9.49 -7.35
N ASN A 108 -12.85 8.77 -8.11
CA ASN A 108 -12.37 7.72 -9.01
C ASN A 108 -11.45 8.27 -10.12
N LEU A 109 -11.74 9.45 -10.66
CA LEU A 109 -10.91 10.12 -11.65
C LEU A 109 -9.52 10.45 -11.08
N LEU A 110 -9.46 11.08 -9.90
CA LEU A 110 -8.21 11.44 -9.22
C LEU A 110 -7.34 10.21 -8.92
N LEU A 111 -7.94 9.14 -8.40
CA LEU A 111 -7.23 7.89 -8.10
C LEU A 111 -6.70 7.23 -9.39
N SER A 112 -7.51 7.20 -10.46
CA SER A 112 -7.10 6.66 -11.76
C SER A 112 -5.96 7.44 -12.41
N LEU A 113 -6.00 8.78 -12.36
CA LEU A 113 -4.95 9.65 -12.86
C LEU A 113 -3.66 9.47 -12.06
N SER A 114 -3.74 9.56 -10.74
CA SER A 114 -2.59 9.38 -9.83
C SER A 114 -1.92 8.02 -10.02
N GLY A 115 -2.71 6.94 -10.09
CA GLY A 115 -2.19 5.59 -10.32
C GLY A 115 -1.54 5.43 -11.70
N ARG A 116 -2.09 6.05 -12.75
CA ARG A 116 -1.47 6.06 -14.09
C ARG A 116 -0.17 6.84 -14.10
N LEU A 117 -0.12 7.99 -13.44
CA LEU A 117 1.07 8.84 -13.34
C LEU A 117 2.20 8.10 -12.61
N ALA A 118 1.91 7.51 -11.43
CA ALA A 118 2.89 6.75 -10.66
C ALA A 118 3.52 5.60 -11.46
N ARG A 119 2.73 4.90 -12.29
CA ARG A 119 3.25 3.85 -13.19
C ARG A 119 4.16 4.40 -14.29
N VAL A 120 3.82 5.56 -14.86
CA VAL A 120 4.67 6.23 -15.86
C VAL A 120 5.99 6.69 -15.22
N GLU A 121 5.95 7.24 -14.01
CA GLU A 121 7.13 7.67 -13.26
C GLU A 121 8.04 6.49 -12.90
N THR A 122 7.45 5.39 -12.44
CA THR A 122 8.17 4.13 -12.18
C THR A 122 8.85 3.61 -13.45
N ALA A 123 8.16 3.64 -14.60
CA ALA A 123 8.73 3.22 -15.88
C ALA A 123 9.84 4.17 -16.37
N LEU A 124 9.71 5.48 -16.15
CA LEU A 124 10.76 6.44 -16.47
C LEU A 124 12.01 6.24 -15.62
N GLY A 125 11.85 5.88 -14.34
CA GLY A 125 12.96 5.60 -13.42
C GLY A 125 13.74 4.32 -13.75
N SER A 126 13.13 3.36 -14.44
CA SER A 126 13.79 2.10 -14.85
C SER A 126 14.45 2.16 -16.23
N LEU A 127 14.28 3.24 -16.99
CA LEU A 127 14.87 3.42 -18.33
C LEU A 127 16.24 4.09 -18.28
N GLY A 128 17.15 3.64 -19.16
CA GLY A 128 18.42 4.31 -19.40
C GLY A 128 18.26 5.72 -20.02
N PRO A 129 19.24 6.62 -19.84
CA PRO A 129 19.19 7.97 -20.39
C PRO A 129 19.00 7.98 -21.92
N HIS A 130 18.15 8.88 -22.42
CA HIS A 130 17.99 9.21 -23.85
C HIS A 130 17.46 8.09 -24.77
N SER A 131 16.76 7.09 -24.24
CA SER A 131 16.05 6.12 -25.07
C SER A 131 14.81 6.74 -25.76
N ARG A 132 14.48 6.31 -26.99
CA ARG A 132 13.24 6.74 -27.68
C ARG A 132 11.96 6.55 -26.82
N PRO A 133 11.79 5.44 -26.10
CA PRO A 133 10.68 5.27 -25.14
C PRO A 133 10.62 6.35 -24.04
N GLN A 134 11.76 6.92 -23.63
CA GLN A 134 11.81 7.96 -22.60
C GLN A 134 11.12 9.25 -23.06
N VAL A 135 11.29 9.65 -24.33
CA VAL A 135 10.68 10.88 -24.87
C VAL A 135 9.15 10.76 -24.85
N ALA A 136 8.60 9.66 -25.37
CA ALA A 136 7.17 9.41 -25.40
C ALA A 136 6.57 9.30 -23.98
N LEU A 137 7.27 8.66 -23.04
CA LEU A 137 6.81 8.56 -21.65
C LEU A 137 6.84 9.91 -20.92
N ARG A 138 7.81 10.79 -21.22
CA ARG A 138 7.83 12.15 -20.66
C ARG A 138 6.68 13.01 -21.18
N GLU A 139 6.35 12.89 -22.47
CA GLU A 139 5.17 13.56 -23.03
C GLU A 139 3.89 13.05 -22.34
N LYS A 140 3.76 11.73 -22.18
CA LYS A 140 2.65 11.12 -21.44
C LYS A 140 2.58 11.58 -19.98
N GLN A 141 3.72 11.70 -19.30
CA GLN A 141 3.80 12.22 -17.93
C GLN A 141 3.26 13.65 -17.89
N ARG A 142 3.71 14.53 -18.80
CA ARG A 142 3.24 15.91 -18.88
C ARG A 142 1.73 16.00 -19.07
N LEU A 143 1.16 15.17 -19.96
CA LEU A 143 -0.29 15.13 -20.20
C LEU A 143 -1.06 14.65 -18.95
N LEU A 144 -0.57 13.61 -18.27
CA LEU A 144 -1.20 13.10 -17.05
C LEU A 144 -1.14 14.12 -15.89
N VAL A 145 -0.05 14.88 -15.77
CA VAL A 145 0.07 15.97 -14.79
C VAL A 145 -0.96 17.06 -15.09
N ALA A 146 -1.08 17.50 -16.34
CA ALA A 146 -2.10 18.48 -16.72
C ALA A 146 -3.52 17.99 -16.40
N GLN A 147 -3.86 16.76 -16.77
CA GLN A 147 -5.15 16.15 -16.43
C GLN A 147 -5.41 16.05 -14.93
N LEU A 148 -4.35 15.86 -14.12
CA LEU A 148 -4.48 15.79 -12.67
C LEU A 148 -4.78 17.17 -12.08
N GLU A 149 -4.20 18.25 -12.63
CA GLU A 149 -4.57 19.61 -12.26
C GLU A 149 -6.02 19.91 -12.62
N ASP A 150 -6.47 19.59 -13.83
CA ASP A 150 -7.89 19.74 -14.22
C ASP A 150 -8.83 18.96 -13.27
N ALA A 151 -8.44 17.74 -12.87
CA ALA A 151 -9.22 16.93 -11.94
C ALA A 151 -9.24 17.50 -10.50
N LYS A 152 -8.18 18.19 -10.07
CA LYS A 152 -8.15 18.90 -8.79
C LYS A 152 -9.09 20.11 -8.79
N GLU A 153 -9.12 20.87 -9.88
CA GLU A 153 -10.09 21.96 -10.04
C GLU A 153 -11.53 21.42 -9.95
N LEU A 154 -11.83 20.32 -10.64
CA LEU A 154 -13.13 19.65 -10.51
C LEU A 154 -13.44 19.24 -9.06
N LYS A 155 -12.44 18.79 -8.29
CA LYS A 155 -12.62 18.43 -6.88
C LYS A 155 -12.96 19.65 -6.03
N GLU A 156 -12.35 20.80 -6.28
CA GLU A 156 -12.71 22.05 -5.61
C GLU A 156 -14.13 22.50 -5.96
N HIS A 157 -14.55 22.37 -7.23
CA HIS A 157 -15.94 22.64 -7.63
C HIS A 157 -16.93 21.72 -6.90
N VAL A 158 -16.60 20.43 -6.75
CA VAL A 158 -17.40 19.49 -5.96
C VAL A 158 -17.42 19.88 -4.48
N GLY A 159 -16.29 20.33 -3.92
CA GLY A 159 -16.21 20.80 -2.53
C GLY A 159 -17.08 22.04 -2.26
N ARG A 160 -17.08 23.02 -3.16
CA ARG A 160 -18.00 24.18 -3.05
C ARG A 160 -19.47 23.74 -3.11
N ARG A 161 -19.79 22.71 -3.91
CA ARG A 161 -21.14 22.14 -3.97
C ARG A 161 -21.48 21.35 -2.72
N GLU A 162 -20.53 20.64 -2.13
CA GLU A 162 -20.68 19.95 -0.85
C GLU A 162 -21.10 20.93 0.26
N GLU A 163 -20.42 22.08 0.37
CA GLU A 163 -20.77 23.13 1.33
C GLU A 163 -22.18 23.68 1.10
N ALA A 164 -22.51 24.01 -0.15
CA ALA A 164 -23.82 24.55 -0.50
C ALA A 164 -24.96 23.55 -0.25
N VAL A 165 -24.76 22.27 -0.63
CA VAL A 165 -25.74 21.21 -0.37
C VAL A 165 -25.82 20.89 1.12
N GLY A 166 -24.71 20.90 1.85
CA GLY A 166 -24.69 20.72 3.30
C GLY A 166 -25.49 21.80 4.04
N ALA A 167 -25.29 23.06 3.67
CA ALA A 167 -26.08 24.17 4.20
C ALA A 167 -27.57 24.05 3.83
N MET A 168 -27.88 23.59 2.62
CA MET A 168 -29.25 23.32 2.18
C MET A 168 -29.91 22.23 3.03
N VAL A 169 -29.23 21.08 3.21
CA VAL A 169 -29.70 19.92 4.00
C VAL A 169 -29.93 20.28 5.46
N ALA A 170 -29.05 21.09 6.06
CA ALA A 170 -29.16 21.52 7.46
C ALA A 170 -30.43 22.34 7.76
N ARG A 171 -31.10 22.88 6.75
CA ARG A 171 -32.40 23.58 6.93
C ARG A 171 -33.58 22.63 7.05
N TYR A 172 -33.43 21.38 6.60
CA TYR A 172 -34.52 20.38 6.56
C TYR A 172 -34.36 19.28 7.62
N LEU A 173 -33.12 18.87 7.91
CA LEU A 173 -32.86 17.75 8.82
C LEU A 173 -32.57 18.20 10.26
N PRO A 174 -33.11 17.51 11.28
CA PRO A 174 -32.70 17.69 12.67
C PRO A 174 -31.25 17.22 12.89
N ALA A 175 -30.66 17.61 14.02
CA ALA A 175 -29.24 17.39 14.31
C ALA A 175 -28.77 15.93 14.17
N GLU A 176 -29.59 14.97 14.62
CA GLU A 176 -29.30 13.53 14.50
C GLU A 176 -29.16 13.09 13.03
N HIS A 177 -30.13 13.43 12.18
CA HIS A 177 -30.12 13.08 10.76
C HIS A 177 -29.12 13.89 9.95
N LEU A 178 -28.78 15.10 10.42
CA LEU A 178 -27.70 15.88 9.83
C LEU A 178 -26.33 15.22 10.07
N GLN A 179 -26.11 14.63 11.25
CA GLN A 179 -24.90 13.87 11.55
C GLN A 179 -24.79 12.64 10.64
N ASP A 180 -25.90 11.93 10.40
CA ASP A 180 -25.96 10.82 9.45
C ASP A 180 -25.55 11.24 8.03
N TYR A 181 -26.09 12.35 7.52
CA TYR A 181 -25.68 12.93 6.23
C TYR A 181 -24.19 13.25 6.17
N GLN A 182 -23.65 13.92 7.20
CA GLN A 182 -22.24 14.29 7.25
C GLN A 182 -21.34 13.05 7.29
N HIS A 183 -21.72 12.04 8.08
CA HIS A 183 -21.02 10.76 8.15
C HIS A 183 -21.01 10.07 6.79
N PHE A 184 -22.18 9.96 6.15
CA PHE A 184 -22.34 9.36 4.82
C PHE A 184 -21.40 10.00 3.78
N VAL A 185 -21.41 11.32 3.66
CA VAL A 185 -20.59 12.04 2.67
C VAL A 185 -19.11 11.84 2.92
N LYS A 186 -18.68 11.97 4.19
CA LYS A 186 -17.28 11.80 4.59
C LYS A 186 -16.79 10.37 4.30
N MET A 187 -17.54 9.36 4.73
CA MET A 187 -17.18 7.96 4.55
C MET A 187 -17.20 7.52 3.11
N LYS A 188 -18.12 8.04 2.29
CA LYS A 188 -18.22 7.69 0.87
C LYS A 188 -16.89 7.88 0.12
N SER A 189 -16.24 9.03 0.30
CA SER A 189 -14.94 9.29 -0.34
C SER A 189 -13.78 8.47 0.24
N ALA A 190 -13.77 8.25 1.56
CA ALA A 190 -12.73 7.48 2.25
C ALA A 190 -12.76 6.00 1.85
N LEU A 191 -13.95 5.39 1.84
CA LEU A 191 -14.16 3.99 1.49
C LEU A 191 -13.78 3.69 0.03
N ILE A 192 -14.05 4.61 -0.90
CA ILE A 192 -13.61 4.47 -2.30
C ILE A 192 -12.08 4.44 -2.41
N ALA A 193 -11.40 5.35 -1.70
CA ALA A 193 -9.95 5.42 -1.72
C ALA A 193 -9.33 4.15 -1.11
N GLU A 194 -9.84 3.71 0.04
CA GLU A 194 -9.38 2.49 0.71
C GLU A 194 -9.63 1.23 -0.14
N GLN A 195 -10.78 1.15 -0.82
CA GLN A 195 -11.09 0.04 -1.71
C GLN A 195 -10.09 -0.05 -2.85
N ARG A 196 -9.78 1.08 -3.49
CA ARG A 196 -8.80 1.13 -4.58
C ARG A 196 -7.41 0.75 -4.11
N GLU A 197 -6.97 1.26 -2.97
CA GLU A 197 -5.66 0.92 -2.40
C GLU A 197 -5.55 -0.58 -2.10
N LEU A 198 -6.61 -1.17 -1.54
CA LEU A 198 -6.63 -2.57 -1.20
C LEU A 198 -6.66 -3.47 -2.44
N GLU A 199 -7.45 -3.11 -3.45
CA GLU A 199 -7.47 -3.78 -4.77
C GLU A 199 -6.08 -3.81 -5.41
N GLU A 200 -5.36 -2.68 -5.39
CA GLU A 200 -4.01 -2.57 -5.95
C GLU A 200 -3.00 -3.44 -5.18
N LYS A 201 -3.05 -3.43 -3.84
CA LYS A 201 -2.19 -4.28 -2.99
C LYS A 201 -2.44 -5.77 -3.24
N ILE A 202 -3.71 -6.18 -3.34
CA ILE A 202 -4.09 -7.57 -3.62
C ILE A 202 -3.59 -7.98 -5.01
N LYS A 203 -3.83 -7.15 -6.03
CA LYS A 203 -3.40 -7.42 -7.40
C LYS A 203 -1.88 -7.57 -7.49
N LEU A 204 -1.12 -6.67 -6.86
CA LEU A 204 0.33 -6.74 -6.82
C LEU A 204 0.81 -8.02 -6.11
N GLY A 205 0.23 -8.36 -4.96
CA GLY A 205 0.60 -9.57 -4.24
C GLY A 205 0.31 -10.84 -5.06
N GLN A 206 -0.80 -10.88 -5.80
CA GLN A 206 -1.15 -11.99 -6.69
C GLN A 206 -0.15 -12.13 -7.86
N GLU A 207 0.25 -11.01 -8.44
CA GLU A 207 1.28 -10.96 -9.48
C GLU A 207 2.62 -11.52 -8.97
N GLN A 208 3.08 -11.04 -7.82
CA GLN A 208 4.31 -11.50 -7.18
C GLN A 208 4.28 -13.00 -6.87
N LEU A 209 3.16 -13.48 -6.32
CA LEU A 209 2.98 -14.90 -6.03
C LEU A 209 3.04 -15.76 -7.31
N ARG A 210 2.44 -15.28 -8.40
CA ARG A 210 2.46 -15.97 -9.70
C ARG A 210 3.89 -16.09 -10.23
N CYS A 211 4.63 -14.98 -10.29
CA CYS A 211 6.03 -14.98 -10.76
C CYS A 211 6.94 -15.89 -9.92
N LEU A 212 6.75 -15.94 -8.60
CA LEU A 212 7.52 -16.84 -7.73
C LEU A 212 7.22 -18.32 -7.98
N ARG A 213 5.95 -18.68 -8.20
CA ARG A 213 5.56 -20.07 -8.52
C ARG A 213 6.07 -20.50 -9.89
N GLU A 214 6.03 -19.61 -10.87
CA GLU A 214 6.62 -19.84 -12.20
C GLU A 214 8.13 -20.10 -12.10
N SER A 215 8.84 -19.31 -11.29
CA SER A 215 10.29 -19.46 -11.06
C SER A 215 10.66 -20.79 -10.41
N LEU A 216 9.76 -21.36 -9.58
CA LEU A 216 9.92 -22.67 -8.94
C LEU A 216 9.44 -23.84 -9.81
N GLY A 217 8.93 -23.60 -11.03
CA GLY A 217 8.34 -24.63 -11.88
C GLY A 217 7.04 -25.24 -11.35
N GLN A 218 6.39 -24.60 -10.37
CA GLN A 218 5.14 -25.06 -9.73
C GLN A 218 3.88 -24.60 -10.48
N VAL A 219 3.90 -24.68 -11.80
CA VAL A 219 2.69 -24.45 -12.60
C VAL A 219 1.98 -25.80 -12.78
N PRO A 220 0.71 -25.96 -12.39
CA PRO A 220 -0.08 -27.08 -12.87
C PRO A 220 -0.13 -26.97 -14.40
N LYS A 221 0.41 -27.95 -15.11
CA LYS A 221 0.15 -28.11 -16.54
C LYS A 221 -1.35 -28.40 -16.69
N GLY A 222 -2.15 -27.35 -16.90
CA GLY A 222 -3.53 -27.48 -17.32
C GLY A 222 -3.53 -27.87 -18.80
N CYS A 223 -3.82 -29.15 -19.06
CA CYS A 223 -4.57 -29.56 -20.24
C CYS A 223 -6.03 -29.11 -20.09
#